data_AF-A0A2N2PTZ2-F1
#
_entry.id   AF-A0A2N2PTZ2-F1
#
_cell.length_a   1.000
_cell.length_b   1.000
_cell.length_c   1.000
_cell.angle_alpha   90.00
_cell.angle_beta   90.00
_cell.angle_gamma   90.00
#
_symmetry.space_group_name_H-M   'P 1'
#
loop_
_entity.id
_entity.type
_entity.pdbx_description
1 polymer ?
#
loop_
_entity_poly.entity_id
_entity_poly.type
_entity_poly.pdbx_seq_one_letter_code
_entity_poly.pdbx_strand_id
1 'polypeptide(L)' 'MDACGSISANIEEGYGRGFGKDRDHFLRYSAGSARETKGWYYRSRHLLSPEVIQHRMALCDDIISLLVTELKHQRALR' A
#
# COMPACT_ATOMS: atom_id res chain seq x y z
N MET A 1 1.40 13.46 -5.88
CA MET A 1 0.55 12.27 -6.17
C MET A 1 1.38 11.00 -6.33
N ASP A 2 2.70 11.13 -6.36
CA ASP A 2 3.67 10.06 -6.64
C ASP A 2 3.54 8.83 -5.72
N ALA A 3 3.24 9.03 -4.43
CA ALA A 3 3.04 7.93 -3.49
C ALA A 3 1.86 7.00 -3.86
N CYS A 4 0.75 7.53 -4.39
CA CYS A 4 -0.42 6.71 -4.71
C CYS A 4 -0.15 5.81 -5.92
N GLY A 5 0.47 6.35 -6.97
CA GLY A 5 0.85 5.56 -8.16
C GLY A 5 1.98 4.55 -7.88
N SER A 6 2.87 4.87 -6.93
CA SER A 6 3.95 3.98 -6.52
C SER A 6 3.47 2.68 -5.87
N ILE A 7 2.24 2.63 -5.32
CA ILE A 7 1.68 1.41 -4.71
C ILE A 7 1.58 0.30 -5.75
N SER A 8 0.88 0.54 -6.87
CA SER A 8 0.66 -0.46 -7.91
C SER A 8 1.96 -0.77 -8.64
N ALA A 9 2.78 0.25 -8.95
CA ALA A 9 4.07 0.05 -9.60
C ALA A 9 4.98 -0.91 -8.83
N ASN A 10 5.07 -0.76 -7.50
CA ASN A 10 5.83 -1.69 -6.68
C ASN A 10 5.19 -3.09 -6.60
N ILE A 11 3.86 -3.20 -6.59
CA ILE A 11 3.19 -4.52 -6.60
C ILE A 11 3.51 -5.27 -7.90
N GLU A 12 3.38 -4.59 -9.05
CA GLU A 12 3.65 -5.14 -10.38
C GLU A 12 5.13 -5.53 -10.54
N GLU A 13 6.04 -4.65 -10.13
CA GLU A 13 7.47 -4.93 -10.14
C GLU A 13 7.80 -6.14 -9.25
N GLY A 14 7.24 -6.19 -8.03
CA GLY A 14 7.41 -7.32 -7.12
C GLY A 14 6.86 -8.63 -7.68
N TYR A 15 5.75 -8.58 -8.40
CA TYR A 15 5.19 -9.75 -9.10
C TYR A 15 6.14 -10.27 -10.18
N GLY A 16 6.79 -9.38 -10.93
CA GLY A 16 7.81 -9.74 -11.92
C GLY A 16 9.05 -10.43 -11.33
N ARG A 17 9.27 -10.34 -10.01
CA ARG A 17 10.41 -11.00 -9.31
C ARG A 17 10.10 -12.42 -8.84
N GLY A 18 8.90 -12.96 -9.05
CA GLY A 18 8.54 -14.31 -8.62
C GLY A 18 8.30 -14.41 -7.12
N PHE A 19 8.89 -15.40 -6.44
CA PHE A 19 8.68 -15.63 -5.01
C PHE A 19 9.95 -15.37 -4.19
N GLY A 20 9.79 -14.99 -2.92
CA GLY A 20 10.90 -14.85 -1.97
C GLY A 20 11.26 -13.42 -1.63
N LYS A 21 12.53 -13.22 -1.23
CA LYS A 21 12.98 -12.00 -0.52
C LYS A 21 12.83 -10.72 -1.34
N ASP A 22 13.03 -10.82 -2.65
CA ASP A 22 12.97 -9.68 -3.57
C ASP A 22 11.53 -9.20 -3.78
N ARG A 23 10.58 -10.13 -4.05
CA ARG A 23 9.14 -9.79 -4.09
C ARG A 23 8.68 -9.16 -2.77
N ASP A 24 9.06 -9.72 -1.63
CA ASP A 24 8.68 -9.17 -0.33
C ASP A 24 9.21 -7.74 -0.13
N HIS A 25 10.34 -7.41 -0.75
CA HIS A 25 10.93 -6.08 -0.64
C HIS A 25 10.08 -5.04 -1.35
N PHE A 26 9.62 -5.36 -2.55
CA PHE A 26 8.68 -4.53 -3.28
C PHE A 26 7.32 -4.40 -2.58
N LEU A 27 6.78 -5.48 -2.02
CA LEU A 27 5.55 -5.42 -1.22
C LEU A 27 5.70 -4.53 0.03
N ARG A 28 6.89 -4.50 0.65
CA ARG A 28 7.19 -3.55 1.75
C ARG A 28 7.17 -2.10 1.27
N TYR A 29 7.72 -1.81 0.09
CA TYR A 29 7.65 -0.48 -0.50
C TYR A 29 6.20 -0.08 -0.80
N SER A 30 5.40 -0.95 -1.42
CA SER A 30 3.97 -0.71 -1.62
C SER A 30 3.25 -0.36 -0.32
N ALA A 31 3.53 -1.07 0.77
CA ALA A 31 2.91 -0.80 2.07
C ALA A 31 3.36 0.55 2.67
N GLY A 32 4.60 0.96 2.42
CA GLY A 32 5.11 2.30 2.76
C GLY A 32 4.37 3.39 2.00
N SER A 33 4.29 3.27 0.68
CA SER A 33 3.59 4.22 -0.20
C SER A 33 2.10 4.34 0.11
N ALA A 34 1.45 3.23 0.50
CA ALA A 34 0.05 3.24 0.93
C ALA A 34 -0.17 4.00 2.25
N ARG A 35 0.72 3.82 3.23
CA ARG A 35 0.68 4.59 4.49
C ARG A 35 0.92 6.08 4.25
N GLU A 36 1.86 6.41 3.38
CA GLU A 36 2.13 7.80 3.01
C GLU A 36 0.91 8.43 2.31
N THR A 37 0.31 7.71 1.35
CA THR A 37 -0.91 8.13 0.65
C THR A 37 -2.07 8.37 1.62
N LYS A 38 -2.28 7.48 2.60
CA LYS A 38 -3.27 7.67 3.67
C LYS A 38 -2.98 8.94 4.49
N GLY A 39 -1.70 9.18 4.82
CA GLY A 39 -1.26 10.39 5.51
C GLY A 39 -1.55 11.66 4.70
N TRP A 40 -1.39 11.62 3.39
CA TRP A 40 -1.76 12.72 2.50
C TRP A 40 -3.25 13.00 2.54
N TYR A 41 -4.12 11.98 2.46
CA TYR A 41 -5.57 12.17 2.60
C TYR A 41 -5.96 12.78 3.94
N TYR A 42 -5.36 12.34 5.04
CA TYR A 42 -5.62 12.93 6.35
C TYR A 42 -5.25 14.43 6.40
N ARG A 43 -4.10 14.81 5.86
CA ARG A 43 -3.65 16.21 5.84
C ARG A 43 -4.49 17.08 4.91
N SER A 44 -4.91 16.55 3.77
CA SER A 44 -5.74 17.25 2.78
C SER A 44 -7.24 17.16 3.05
N ARG A 45 -7.67 16.62 4.20
CA ARG A 45 -9.09 16.37 4.51
C ARG A 45 -9.99 17.59 4.46
N HIS A 46 -9.43 18.80 4.54
CA HIS A 46 -10.17 20.05 4.44
C HIS A 46 -10.43 20.50 2.99
N LEU A 47 -9.80 19.83 2.01
CA LEU A 47 -9.88 20.15 0.58
C LEU A 47 -10.92 19.30 -0.17
N LEU A 48 -11.41 18.23 0.44
CA LEU A 48 -12.34 17.26 -0.15
C LEU A 48 -13.50 17.01 0.82
N SER A 49 -14.61 16.48 0.31
CA SER A 49 -15.75 16.15 1.17
C SER A 49 -15.38 15.02 2.15
N PRO A 50 -16.00 14.97 3.34
CA PRO A 50 -15.75 13.92 4.33
C PRO A 50 -15.94 12.51 3.76
N GLU A 51 -16.94 12.31 2.90
CA GLU A 51 -17.26 11.03 2.28
C GLU A 51 -16.12 10.55 1.37
N VAL A 52 -15.54 11.45 0.59
CA VAL A 52 -14.40 11.15 -0.28
C VAL A 52 -13.17 10.78 0.55
N ILE A 53 -12.90 11.53 1.63
CA ILE A 53 -11.77 11.25 2.53
C ILE A 53 -11.95 9.89 3.21
N GLN A 54 -13.13 9.63 3.76
CA GLN A 54 -13.44 8.37 4.42
C GLN A 54 -13.27 7.18 3.48
N HIS A 55 -13.85 7.25 2.28
CA HIS A 55 -13.73 6.20 1.27
C HIS A 55 -12.27 5.94 0.90
N ARG A 56 -11.50 7.00 0.61
CA ARG A 56 -10.10 6.86 0.17
C ARG A 56 -9.17 6.39 1.30
N MET A 57 -9.41 6.81 2.54
CA MET A 57 -8.65 6.33 3.69
C MET A 57 -8.96 4.87 4.01
N ALA A 58 -10.23 4.46 3.93
CA ALA A 58 -10.64 3.06 4.09
C ALA A 58 -9.98 2.16 3.03
N LEU A 59 -9.98 2.59 1.77
CA LEU A 59 -9.29 1.85 0.70
C LEU A 59 -7.77 1.71 0.98
N CYS A 60 -7.13 2.76 1.50
CA CYS A 60 -5.72 2.65 1.89
C CYS A 60 -5.53 1.63 3.02
N ASP A 61 -6.45 1.57 3.99
CA ASP A 61 -6.39 0.59 5.08
C ASP A 61 -6.54 -0.85 4.59
N ASP A 62 -7.43 -1.09 3.64
CA ASP A 62 -7.60 -2.41 3.03
C ASP A 62 -6.33 -2.84 2.29
N ILE A 63 -5.75 -1.94 1.48
CA ILE A 63 -4.49 -2.19 0.77
C ILE A 63 -3.35 -2.50 1.75
N ILE A 64 -3.20 -1.69 2.80
CA ILE A 64 -2.16 -1.90 3.82
C ILE A 64 -2.38 -3.26 4.52
N SER A 65 -3.62 -3.60 4.85
CA SER A 65 -3.97 -4.84 5.53
C SER A 65 -3.65 -6.06 4.67
N LEU A 66 -3.99 -6.03 3.38
CA LEU A 66 -3.66 -7.08 2.41
C LEU A 66 -2.15 -7.26 2.28
N LEU A 67 -1.40 -6.17 2.06
CA LEU A 67 0.06 -6.22 1.90
C LEU A 67 0.77 -6.74 3.14
N VAL A 68 0.36 -6.27 4.33
CA VAL A 68 0.94 -6.74 5.60
C VAL A 68 0.59 -8.20 5.87
N THR A 69 -0.63 -8.63 5.55
CA THR A 69 -1.05 -10.02 5.72
C THR A 69 -0.26 -10.95 4.80
N GLU A 70 -0.09 -10.58 3.54
CA GLU A 70 0.71 -11.34 2.57
C GLU A 70 2.18 -11.43 3.02
N LEU A 71 2.78 -10.32 3.46
CA LEU A 71 4.15 -10.31 3.99
C LEU A 71 4.31 -11.21 5.24
N LYS A 72 3.30 -11.29 6.10
CA LYS A 72 3.30 -12.21 7.25
C LYS A 72 3.18 -13.66 6.79
N HIS A 73 2.30 -13.94 5.83
CA HIS A 73 2.11 -15.26 5.25
C HIS A 73 3.41 -15.78 4.60
N GLN A 74 4.08 -14.95 3.79
CA GLN A 74 5.37 -15.31 3.17
C GLN A 74 6.48 -15.58 4.19
N ARG A 75 6.47 -14.89 5.35
CA ARG A 75 7.41 -15.18 6.44
C ARG A 75 7.13 -16.50 7.14
N ALA A 76 5.88 -16.93 7.22
CA ALA A 76 5.49 -18.19 7.83
C ALA A 76 5.76 -19.41 6.92
N LEU A 77 5.84 -19.21 5.61
CA LEU A 77 6.19 -20.24 4.62
C LEU A 77 7.71 -20.48 4.48
N ARG A 78 8.54 -19.67 5.15
CA ARG A 78 10.01 -19.84 5.20
C ARG A 78 10.43 -20.66 6.40
#